data_AF-A0A966TJ48-F1
#
_entry.id   AF-A0A966TJ48-F1
#
_cell.length_a   1.000
_cell.length_b   1.000
_cell.length_c   1.000
_cell.angle_alpha   90.00
_cell.angle_beta   90.00
_cell.angle_gamma   90.00
#
_symmetry.space_group_name_H-M   'P 1'
#
loop_
_entity.id
_entity.type
_entity.pdbx_description
1 polymer ?
#
loop_
_entity_poly.entity_id
_entity_poly.type
_entity_poly.pdbx_seq_one_letter_code
_entity_poly.pdbx_strand_id
1 'polypeptide(L)'
;MHQSQSVPSAAKRLERFIQIWRSKQFNPDIITGWNVEFFDIPYIVNRVRRVLGDYSVKKLSPWELISVREFELNGKKIVQEQPVGITILDYLGLYRKFSFSQQESYKLDHIAFIELGERKLDYVALGYETLDDFYKKDFRNYINYNIR
;
A
#
# COMPACT_ATOMS: atom_id res chain seq x y z
N MET A 1 2.23 -28.97 17.68
CA MET A 1 1.26 -28.87 16.56
C MET A 1 0.86 -27.41 16.43
N HIS A 2 1.53 -26.64 15.57
CA HIS A 2 1.14 -25.26 15.29
C HIS A 2 -0.10 -25.29 14.39
N GLN A 3 -1.22 -24.82 14.91
CA GLN A 3 -2.45 -24.62 14.14
C GLN A 3 -2.16 -23.61 13.02
N SER A 4 -2.33 -24.02 11.77
CA SER A 4 -2.40 -23.08 10.65
C SER A 4 -3.67 -22.24 10.85
N GLN A 5 -3.51 -20.96 11.17
CA GLN A 5 -4.64 -20.05 11.11
C GLN A 5 -5.11 -20.00 9.65
N SER A 6 -6.31 -20.51 9.40
CA SER A 6 -6.92 -20.41 8.07
C SER A 6 -7.10 -18.93 7.74
N VAL A 7 -6.58 -18.54 6.58
CA VAL A 7 -6.65 -17.15 6.12
C VAL A 7 -8.14 -16.75 6.02
N PRO A 8 -8.61 -15.71 6.76
CA PRO A 8 -10.01 -15.30 6.74
C PRO A 8 -10.46 -14.93 5.32
N SER A 9 -11.76 -14.99 5.02
CA SER A 9 -12.27 -14.50 3.72
C SER A 9 -11.80 -13.05 3.45
N ALA A 10 -11.65 -12.69 2.18
CA ALA A 10 -11.17 -11.34 1.81
C ALA A 10 -12.04 -10.23 2.43
N ALA A 11 -13.35 -10.45 2.53
CA ALA A 11 -14.28 -9.55 3.21
C ALA A 11 -13.91 -9.36 4.69
N LYS A 12 -13.74 -10.45 5.45
CA LYS A 12 -13.40 -10.40 6.87
C LYS A 12 -12.06 -9.71 7.14
N ARG A 13 -11.09 -9.85 6.23
CA ARG A 13 -9.79 -9.13 6.33
C ARG A 13 -9.96 -7.62 6.12
N LEU A 14 -10.76 -7.21 5.14
CA LEU A 14 -11.01 -5.79 4.87
C LEU A 14 -11.85 -5.14 5.99
N GLU A 15 -12.83 -5.86 6.55
CA GLU A 15 -13.56 -5.41 7.74
C GLU A 15 -12.61 -5.19 8.91
N ARG A 16 -11.71 -6.16 9.17
CA ARG A 16 -10.71 -6.05 10.22
C ARG A 16 -9.73 -4.90 9.97
N PHE A 17 -9.33 -4.69 8.72
CA PHE A 17 -8.50 -3.56 8.32
C PHE A 17 -9.19 -2.24 8.66
N ILE A 18 -10.45 -2.04 8.27
CA ILE A 18 -11.20 -0.82 8.57
C ILE A 18 -11.36 -0.62 10.09
N GLN A 19 -11.58 -1.69 10.86
CA GLN A 19 -11.63 -1.61 12.32
C GLN A 19 -10.31 -1.10 12.93
N ILE A 20 -9.17 -1.62 12.45
CA ILE A 20 -7.85 -1.18 12.91
C ILE A 20 -7.59 0.26 12.45
N TRP A 21 -7.89 0.56 11.19
CA TRP A 21 -7.74 1.88 10.59
C TRP A 21 -8.42 2.99 11.39
N ARG A 22 -9.62 2.71 11.91
CA ARG A 22 -10.41 3.63 12.74
C ARG A 22 -10.14 3.50 14.24
N SER A 23 -9.21 2.63 14.65
CA SER A 23 -8.91 2.46 16.06
C SER A 23 -8.21 3.70 16.61
N LYS A 24 -8.36 3.96 17.92
CA LYS A 24 -7.68 5.06 18.60
C LYS A 24 -6.16 5.03 18.46
N GLN A 25 -5.59 3.84 18.23
CA GLN A 25 -4.14 3.67 18.12
C GLN A 25 -3.61 4.02 16.72
N PHE A 26 -4.41 3.86 15.67
CA PHE A 26 -3.94 4.02 14.30
C PHE A 26 -4.47 5.26 13.59
N ASN A 27 -5.72 5.68 13.86
CA ASN A 27 -6.45 6.77 13.19
C ASN A 27 -5.54 7.85 12.59
N PRO A 28 -5.13 7.73 11.30
CA PRO A 28 -3.95 8.42 10.82
C PRO A 28 -4.30 9.82 10.31
N ASP A 29 -3.53 10.82 10.71
CA ASP A 29 -3.59 12.17 10.14
C ASP A 29 -2.82 12.24 8.80
N ILE A 30 -1.74 11.45 8.70
CA ILE A 30 -0.85 11.40 7.54
C ILE A 30 -0.66 9.94 7.11
N ILE A 31 -0.73 9.71 5.80
CA ILE A 31 -0.32 8.46 5.17
C ILE A 31 0.92 8.74 4.33
N THR A 32 1.96 7.92 4.51
CA THR A 32 3.15 7.95 3.67
C THR A 32 3.55 6.52 3.28
N GLY A 33 4.56 6.42 2.43
CA GLY A 33 5.05 5.17 1.87
C GLY A 33 5.59 5.42 0.46
N TRP A 34 5.88 4.34 -0.27
CA TRP A 34 6.50 4.44 -1.58
C TRP A 34 5.50 4.21 -2.70
N ASN A 35 5.07 5.29 -3.38
CA ASN A 35 4.03 5.27 -4.43
C ASN A 35 2.60 4.99 -3.90
N VAL A 36 2.32 5.33 -2.64
CA VAL A 36 1.03 5.09 -1.98
C VAL A 36 -0.11 5.93 -2.56
N GLU A 37 0.18 7.12 -3.09
CA GLU A 37 -0.83 8.02 -3.65
C GLU A 37 -1.42 7.45 -4.95
N PHE A 38 -0.58 6.83 -5.78
CA PHE A 38 -0.98 6.33 -7.10
C PHE A 38 -1.23 4.82 -7.16
N PHE A 39 -0.95 4.07 -6.09
CA PHE A 39 -1.18 2.63 -6.05
C PHE A 39 -2.00 2.19 -4.84
N ASP A 40 -1.44 2.25 -3.63
CA ASP A 40 -2.03 1.64 -2.43
C ASP A 40 -3.40 2.23 -2.08
N ILE A 41 -3.53 3.55 -2.01
CA ILE A 41 -4.79 4.20 -1.66
C ILE A 41 -5.89 3.95 -2.71
N PRO A 42 -5.66 4.19 -4.01
CA PRO A 42 -6.64 3.85 -5.03
C PRO A 42 -7.03 2.36 -5.02
N TYR A 43 -6.07 1.47 -4.78
CA TYR A 43 -6.34 0.03 -4.73
C TYR A 43 -7.21 -0.33 -3.52
N ILE A 44 -6.88 0.16 -2.33
CA ILE A 44 -7.65 -0.08 -1.09
C ILE A 44 -9.08 0.44 -1.24
N VAL A 45 -9.25 1.67 -1.71
CA VAL A 45 -10.58 2.29 -1.92
C VAL A 45 -11.42 1.43 -2.87
N ASN A 46 -10.88 1.09 -4.04
CA ASN A 46 -11.60 0.28 -5.03
C ASN A 46 -11.85 -1.15 -4.56
N ARG A 47 -10.93 -1.74 -3.79
CA ARG A 47 -11.07 -3.10 -3.27
C ARG A 47 -12.13 -3.15 -2.17
N VAL A 48 -12.14 -2.19 -1.25
CA VAL A 48 -13.19 -2.04 -0.23
C VAL A 48 -14.54 -1.85 -0.90
N ARG A 49 -14.64 -0.97 -1.91
CA ARG A 49 -15.87 -0.78 -2.67
C ARG A 49 -16.40 -2.07 -3.26
N ARG A 50 -15.54 -2.79 -3.98
CA ARG A 50 -15.92 -4.02 -4.69
C ARG A 50 -16.34 -5.14 -3.76
N VAL A 51 -15.73 -5.25 -2.57
CA VAL A 51 -15.94 -6.39 -1.66
C VAL A 51 -16.96 -6.09 -0.56
N LEU A 52 -17.00 -4.84 -0.05
CA LEU A 52 -17.80 -4.43 1.11
C LEU A 52 -18.81 -3.31 0.79
N GLY A 53 -18.86 -2.84 -0.46
CA GLY A 53 -19.77 -1.78 -0.91
C GLY A 53 -19.33 -0.36 -0.57
N ASP A 54 -20.00 0.62 -1.19
CA ASP A 54 -19.67 2.05 -1.07
C ASP A 54 -19.77 2.61 0.35
N TYR A 55 -20.70 2.08 1.15
CA TYR A 55 -20.84 2.50 2.55
C TYR A 55 -19.57 2.21 3.36
N SER A 56 -18.88 1.10 3.08
CA SER A 56 -17.65 0.72 3.75
C SER A 56 -16.45 1.57 3.32
N VAL A 57 -16.45 2.10 2.10
CA VAL A 57 -15.39 2.98 1.59
C VAL A 57 -15.33 4.27 2.41
N LYS A 58 -16.48 4.86 2.73
CA LYS A 58 -16.56 6.08 3.55
C LYS A 58 -15.86 5.91 4.89
N LYS A 59 -15.89 4.71 5.47
CA LYS A 59 -15.23 4.39 6.75
C LYS A 59 -13.70 4.52 6.71
N LEU A 60 -13.08 4.62 5.54
CA LEU A 60 -11.66 4.94 5.39
C LEU A 60 -11.34 6.40 5.76
N SER A 61 -12.35 7.29 5.78
CA SER A 61 -12.22 8.67 6.23
C SER A 61 -12.71 8.82 7.68
N PRO A 62 -12.02 9.60 8.53
CA PRO A 62 -12.52 9.97 9.86
C PRO A 62 -13.88 10.71 9.79
N TRP A 63 -14.15 11.41 8.70
CA TRP A 63 -15.38 12.18 8.49
C TRP A 63 -16.42 11.46 7.63
N GLU A 64 -16.15 10.21 7.26
CA GLU A 64 -17.02 9.42 6.38
C GLU A 64 -17.27 10.07 5.01
N LEU A 65 -16.30 10.86 4.55
CA LEU A 65 -16.33 11.57 3.28
C LEU A 65 -15.19 11.09 2.37
N ILE A 66 -15.50 10.96 1.09
CA ILE A 66 -14.54 10.63 0.04
C ILE A 66 -14.54 11.79 -0.95
N SER A 67 -13.36 12.32 -1.25
CA SER A 67 -13.18 13.34 -2.28
C SER A 67 -12.64 12.72 -3.55
N VAL A 68 -13.09 13.21 -4.68
CA VAL A 68 -12.47 12.93 -5.98
C VAL A 68 -11.38 13.97 -6.22
N ARG A 69 -10.18 13.51 -6.57
CA ARG A 69 -9.05 14.34 -7.01
C ARG A 69 -8.64 13.95 -8.41
N GLU A 70 -8.25 14.94 -9.19
CA GLU A 70 -7.67 14.74 -10.52
C GLU A 70 -6.18 15.08 -10.47
N PHE A 71 -5.37 14.21 -11.05
CA PHE A 71 -3.93 14.36 -11.18
C PHE A 71 -3.55 14.29 -12.66
N GLU A 72 -2.47 14.98 -13.02
CA GLU A 72 -1.83 14.82 -14.32
C GLU A 72 -0.48 14.14 -14.13
N LEU A 73 -0.35 12.91 -14.65
CA LEU A 73 0.88 12.12 -14.56
C LEU A 73 1.33 11.74 -15.97
N ASN A 74 2.51 12.20 -16.38
CA ASN A 74 3.07 11.93 -17.70
C ASN A 74 2.09 12.24 -18.85
N GLY A 75 1.37 13.37 -18.75
CA GLY A 75 0.36 13.80 -19.73
C GLY A 75 -0.96 13.02 -19.70
N LYS A 76 -1.14 12.09 -18.75
CA LYS A 76 -2.40 11.37 -18.55
C LYS A 76 -3.14 11.93 -17.34
N LYS A 77 -4.43 12.21 -17.52
CA LYS A 77 -5.32 12.53 -16.41
C LYS A 77 -5.68 11.26 -15.65
N ILE A 78 -5.48 11.28 -14.34
CA ILE A 78 -5.83 10.21 -13.43
C ILE A 78 -6.83 10.77 -12.42
N VAL A 79 -8.00 10.15 -12.34
CA VAL A 79 -9.04 10.51 -11.37
C VAL A 79 -9.01 9.48 -10.26
N GLN A 80 -8.93 9.92 -9.01
CA GLN A 80 -8.83 9.05 -7.84
C GLN A 80 -9.73 9.55 -6.72
N GLU A 81 -10.29 8.60 -5.98
CA GLU A 81 -11.01 8.87 -4.76
C GLU A 81 -10.09 8.71 -3.55
N GLN A 82 -10.14 9.67 -2.64
CA GLN A 82 -9.29 9.70 -1.46
C GLN A 82 -10.13 10.00 -0.19
N PRO A 83 -9.77 9.40 0.96
CA PRO A 83 -10.44 9.67 2.23
C PRO A 83 -10.18 11.11 2.67
N VAL A 84 -11.25 11.86 2.95
CA VAL A 84 -11.14 13.25 3.43
C VAL A 84 -10.70 13.25 4.89
N GLY A 85 -9.89 14.23 5.28
CA GLY A 85 -9.38 14.36 6.66
C GLY A 85 -8.10 13.58 6.92
N ILE A 86 -7.51 12.99 5.89
CA ILE A 86 -6.20 12.34 5.95
C ILE A 86 -5.32 12.93 4.84
N THR A 87 -4.10 13.32 5.19
CA THR A 87 -3.15 13.88 4.23
C THR A 87 -2.26 12.75 3.69
N ILE A 88 -2.24 12.57 2.37
CA ILE A 88 -1.35 11.62 1.72
C ILE A 88 -0.06 12.37 1.35
N LEU A 89 1.04 11.98 1.98
CA LEU A 89 2.39 12.47 1.72
C LEU A 89 3.22 11.34 1.13
N ASP A 90 3.16 11.16 -0.19
CA ASP A 90 3.89 10.08 -0.86
C ASP A 90 5.40 10.29 -0.80
N TYR A 91 6.11 9.36 -0.16
CA TYR A 91 7.54 9.46 0.04
C TYR A 91 8.32 9.39 -1.27
N LEU A 92 7.80 8.70 -2.30
CA LEU A 92 8.42 8.71 -3.63
C LEU A 92 8.39 10.12 -4.24
N GLY A 93 7.25 10.82 -4.10
CA GLY A 93 7.09 12.20 -4.57
C GLY A 93 7.98 13.17 -3.80
N LEU A 94 7.99 13.04 -2.46
CA LEU A 94 8.87 13.83 -1.59
C LEU A 94 10.34 13.60 -1.90
N TYR A 95 10.76 12.33 -2.04
CA TYR A 95 12.14 11.98 -2.35
C TYR A 95 12.59 12.58 -3.68
N ARG A 96 11.77 12.50 -4.74
CA ARG A 96 12.07 13.15 -6.02
C ARG A 96 12.19 14.66 -5.94
N LYS A 97 11.40 15.30 -5.07
CA LYS A 97 11.35 16.76 -4.94
C LYS A 97 12.49 17.32 -4.09
N PHE A 98 12.87 16.59 -3.04
CA PHE A 98 13.79 17.08 -2.01
C PHE A 98 15.16 16.39 -2.01
N SER A 99 15.34 15.27 -2.73
CA SER A 99 16.66 14.70 -2.95
C SER A 99 17.44 15.55 -3.95
N PHE A 100 18.70 15.82 -3.63
CA PHE A 100 19.62 16.56 -4.50
C PHE A 100 20.27 15.69 -5.58
N SER A 101 19.96 14.38 -5.61
CA SER A 101 20.55 13.43 -6.54
C SER A 101 19.49 12.81 -7.45
N GLN A 102 19.75 12.83 -8.75
CA GLN A 102 18.94 12.10 -9.71
C GLN A 102 19.36 10.63 -9.71
N GLN A 103 18.39 9.74 -9.52
CA GLN A 103 18.63 8.30 -9.49
C GLN A 103 18.26 7.66 -10.82
N GLU A 104 18.98 6.61 -11.21
CA GLU A 104 18.69 5.82 -12.43
C GLU A 104 17.35 5.09 -12.31
N SER A 105 17.00 4.67 -11.10
CA SER A 105 15.71 4.05 -10.78
C SER A 105 15.16 4.57 -9.47
N TYR A 106 13.84 4.73 -9.40
CA TYR A 106 13.15 5.11 -8.16
C TYR A 106 12.28 3.97 -7.63
N LYS A 107 12.63 2.73 -7.98
CA LYS A 107 12.06 1.56 -7.30
C LYS A 107 12.54 1.55 -5.85
N LEU A 108 11.67 1.17 -4.92
CA LEU A 108 12.00 1.14 -3.48
C LEU A 108 13.27 0.34 -3.20
N ASP A 109 13.44 -0.83 -3.84
CA ASP A 109 14.64 -1.66 -3.68
C ASP A 109 15.95 -0.98 -4.13
N HIS A 110 15.88 -0.18 -5.20
CA HIS A 110 17.05 0.55 -5.68
C HIS A 110 17.41 1.68 -4.71
N ILE A 111 16.42 2.48 -4.30
CA ILE A 111 16.65 3.60 -3.38
C ILE A 111 17.08 3.12 -1.99
N ALA A 112 16.44 2.07 -1.46
CA ALA A 112 16.81 1.49 -0.16
C ALA A 112 18.29 1.06 -0.13
N PHE A 113 18.82 0.53 -1.23
CA PHE A 113 20.23 0.18 -1.29
C PHE A 113 21.15 1.38 -1.38
N ILE A 114 20.79 2.38 -2.18
CA ILE A 114 21.61 3.58 -2.31
C ILE A 114 21.72 4.30 -0.97
N GLU A 115 20.61 4.39 -0.23
CA GLU A 115 20.54 5.14 1.03
C GLU A 115 20.98 4.31 2.25
N LEU A 116 20.65 3.02 2.29
CA LEU A 116 20.82 2.18 3.48
C LEU A 116 21.75 0.97 3.26
N GLY A 117 22.16 0.69 2.03
CA GLY A 117 22.88 -0.54 1.68
C GLY A 117 22.03 -1.81 1.73
N GLU A 118 20.71 -1.69 1.92
CA GLU A 118 19.80 -2.83 2.05
C GLU A 118 19.10 -3.18 0.74
N ARG A 119 18.82 -4.47 0.55
CA ARG A 119 18.07 -5.01 -0.59
C ARG A 119 16.85 -5.75 -0.12
N LYS A 120 15.81 -5.75 -0.95
CA LYS A 120 14.67 -6.66 -0.79
C LYS A 120 15.13 -8.11 -0.90
N LEU A 121 14.36 -8.99 -0.26
CA LEU A 121 14.54 -10.42 -0.41
C LEU A 121 14.28 -10.81 -1.87
N ASP A 122 15.29 -11.43 -2.49
CA ASP A 122 15.23 -11.87 -3.88
C ASP A 122 14.51 -13.22 -3.96
N TYR A 123 13.21 -13.18 -4.25
CA TYR A 123 12.40 -14.38 -4.38
C TYR A 123 12.78 -15.22 -5.62
N VAL A 124 13.43 -14.62 -6.63
CA VAL A 124 13.89 -15.35 -7.81
C VAL A 124 15.10 -16.20 -7.45
N ALA A 125 16.03 -15.65 -6.65
CA ALA A 125 17.16 -16.41 -6.11
C ALA A 125 16.71 -17.57 -5.20
N LEU A 126 15.54 -17.46 -4.56
CA LEU A 126 14.93 -18.54 -3.78
C LEU A 126 14.18 -19.59 -4.64
N GLY A 127 14.17 -19.43 -5.97
CA GLY A 127 13.58 -20.39 -6.90
C GLY A 127 12.11 -20.14 -7.25
N TYR A 128 11.57 -18.94 -6.97
CA TYR A 128 10.19 -18.58 -7.34
C TYR A 128 10.17 -17.73 -8.61
N GLU A 129 9.31 -18.08 -9.56
CA GLU A 129 9.25 -17.39 -10.86
C GLU A 129 8.53 -16.04 -10.79
N THR A 130 7.49 -15.95 -9.94
CA THR A 130 6.65 -14.74 -9.82
C THR A 130 6.29 -14.48 -8.35
N LEU A 131 5.85 -13.25 -8.05
CA LEU A 131 5.33 -12.92 -6.71
C LEU A 131 4.08 -13.72 -6.35
N ASP A 132 3.24 -14.10 -7.33
CA ASP A 132 2.07 -14.96 -7.10
C ASP A 132 2.50 -16.40 -6.76
N ASP A 133 3.51 -16.90 -7.46
CA ASP A 133 4.12 -18.20 -7.15
C ASP A 133 4.74 -18.21 -5.75
N PHE A 134 5.48 -17.15 -5.41
CA PHE A 134 6.07 -16.94 -4.09
C PHE A 134 5.00 -16.90 -2.99
N TYR A 135 3.92 -16.15 -3.21
CA TYR A 135 2.78 -16.09 -2.28
C TYR A 135 2.15 -17.48 -2.03
N LYS A 136 1.99 -18.30 -3.09
CA LYS A 136 1.35 -19.63 -3.01
C LYS A 136 2.25 -20.68 -2.37
N LYS A 137 3.54 -20.67 -2.72
CA LYS A 137 4.50 -21.70 -2.32
C LYS A 137 5.22 -21.39 -1.00
N ASP A 138 5.42 -20.12 -0.66
CA ASP A 138 6.07 -19.69 0.57
C ASP A 138 5.47 -18.40 1.13
N PHE A 139 4.28 -18.57 1.71
CA PHE A 139 3.55 -17.47 2.33
C PHE A 139 4.31 -16.80 3.48
N ARG A 140 5.15 -17.53 4.22
CA ARG A 140 5.88 -16.96 5.37
C ARG A 140 6.92 -15.95 4.90
N ASN A 141 7.75 -16.33 3.92
CA ASN A 141 8.74 -15.40 3.39
C ASN A 141 8.09 -14.30 2.55
N TYR A 142 6.93 -14.57 1.92
CA TYR A 142 6.14 -13.52 1.29
C TYR A 142 5.72 -12.44 2.31
N ILE A 143 5.26 -12.83 3.50
CA ILE A 143 4.95 -11.86 4.56
C ILE A 143 6.20 -11.11 5.03
N ASN A 144 7.32 -11.80 5.25
CA ASN A 144 8.58 -11.16 5.63
C ASN A 144 9.05 -10.13 4.58
N TYR A 145 8.88 -10.44 3.29
CA TYR A 145 9.19 -9.54 2.18
C TYR A 145 8.35 -8.25 2.19
N ASN A 146 7.10 -8.32 2.65
CA ASN A 146 6.21 -7.14 2.71
C ASN A 146 6.38 -6.30 3.99
N ILE A 147 6.93 -6.89 5.07
CA ILE A 147 7.15 -6.19 6.35
C ILE A 147 8.49 -5.45 6.38
N ARG A 148 9.50 -5.97 5.66
CA ARG A 148 10.80 -5.32 5.49
C ARG A 148 10.70 -4.06 4.63
#